data_AF-A0A2N3N5T3-F1
#
_entry.id   AF-A0A2N3N5T3-F1
#
_cell.length_a   1.000
_cell.length_b   1.000
_cell.length_c   1.000
_cell.angle_alpha   90.00
_cell.angle_beta   90.00
_cell.angle_gamma   90.00
#
_symmetry.space_group_name_H-M   'P 1'
#
loop_
_entity.id
_entity.type
_entity.pdbx_description
1 polymer ?
#
loop_
_entity_poly.entity_id
_entity_poly.type
_entity_poly.pdbx_seq_one_letter_code
_entity_poly.pdbx_strand_id
1 'polypeptide(L)'
;MSSPNLPLSSLPVWATFNNIAFSSVKVDSIEGKGQGLIAETDLSSPEGASEPRVLLKVPHDAILCNDVISGYAKVDKRFSELLEAVGPQPTRMKALIFLLTQRIHSELMLANSGVSTPWTAYVRYLPEDVFVPTMWHDHERALLRGTSLESAVEAKLTDLTREFDTFQEKSAELLVWGDLWEKRTLSLRDWILADAWYRSRSLELPRSGDAMVPIIDMANHSPQPSASYEENVNYEVTLQLRPGATLAAGEEVTITYGENKSAAEILFSYGFIDVEGAKRQLVLPLTPFEDDPLIQAKLHSFKKPPMVDIRMEDGEATWKSAFAFYMCLNEEDGLEFRVLQDLEGGRQLKVFWQDEDVTDRVDSFDLLIDSHEMSQIFRLRVVTVIEELVGSHMERMESVTSPAEEELLRSIHGEPRSDCLAMANTLRDIEYGILEAALGRLREQKAQLLADESVAAYLGSMEDTRNEQVPSETTNEEADFS
;
A
#
# COMPACT_ATOMS: atom_id res chain seq x y z
N MET A 1 9.67 25.92 3.44
CA MET A 1 9.50 27.17 2.66
C MET A 1 8.02 27.31 2.33
N SER A 2 7.47 28.50 2.08
CA SER A 2 6.15 28.60 1.44
C SER A 2 6.01 29.95 0.72
N SER A 3 6.16 29.93 -0.60
CA SER A 3 5.58 30.96 -1.45
C SER A 3 4.09 30.62 -1.62
N PRO A 4 3.19 31.62 -1.63
CA PRO A 4 1.76 31.33 -1.74
C PRO A 4 1.45 30.58 -3.03
N ASN A 5 0.61 29.55 -2.90
CA ASN A 5 0.00 28.84 -4.03
C ASN A 5 -0.63 29.83 -5.00
N LEU A 6 -0.55 29.50 -6.30
CA LEU A 6 -1.20 30.30 -7.32
C LEU A 6 -2.73 30.19 -7.17
N PRO A 7 -3.49 31.28 -7.38
CA PRO A 7 -4.94 31.21 -7.33
C PRO A 7 -5.47 30.38 -8.50
N LEU A 8 -6.43 29.48 -8.24
CA LEU A 8 -7.06 28.64 -9.27
C LEU A 8 -7.67 29.45 -10.43
N SER A 9 -8.06 30.71 -10.19
CA SER A 9 -8.53 31.61 -11.25
C SER A 9 -7.49 31.90 -12.33
N SER A 10 -6.20 31.64 -12.07
CA SER A 10 -5.11 31.77 -13.06
C SER A 10 -4.80 30.47 -13.81
N LEU A 11 -5.38 29.34 -13.40
CA LEU A 11 -5.15 28.04 -14.02
C LEU A 11 -5.56 27.99 -15.50
N PRO A 12 -6.68 28.58 -15.96
CA PRO A 12 -7.02 28.61 -17.39
C PRO A 12 -5.99 29.35 -18.26
N VAL A 13 -5.37 30.41 -17.71
CA VAL A 13 -4.30 31.16 -18.39
C VAL A 13 -3.05 30.30 -18.52
N TRP A 14 -2.66 29.61 -17.43
CA TRP A 14 -1.56 28.65 -17.45
C TRP A 14 -1.82 27.52 -18.46
N ALA A 15 -3.03 26.94 -18.48
CA ALA A 15 -3.38 25.88 -19.41
C ALA A 15 -3.27 26.33 -20.87
N THR A 16 -3.82 27.50 -21.19
CA THR A 16 -3.75 28.08 -22.55
C THR A 16 -2.30 28.27 -23.00
N PHE A 17 -1.42 28.77 -22.13
CA PHE A 17 -0.01 28.96 -22.44
C PHE A 17 0.73 27.63 -22.72
N ASN A 18 0.28 26.55 -22.11
CA ASN A 18 0.86 25.20 -22.25
C ASN A 18 0.06 24.31 -23.22
N ASN A 19 -0.73 24.91 -24.13
CA ASN A 19 -1.52 24.21 -25.15
C ASN A 19 -2.50 23.16 -24.58
N ILE A 20 -2.99 23.36 -23.35
CA ILE A 20 -4.03 22.54 -22.73
C ILE A 20 -5.38 23.20 -22.97
N ALA A 21 -6.31 22.45 -23.57
CA ALA A 21 -7.63 22.94 -23.95
C ALA A 21 -8.73 22.35 -23.06
N PHE A 22 -9.44 23.22 -22.33
CA PHE A 22 -10.68 22.88 -21.63
C PHE A 22 -11.85 22.86 -22.61
N SER A 23 -12.77 21.90 -22.44
CA SER A 23 -14.01 21.80 -23.23
C SER A 23 -15.20 21.62 -22.30
N SER A 24 -15.89 22.73 -22.00
CA SER A 24 -17.09 22.76 -21.14
C SER A 24 -16.87 22.23 -19.72
N VAL A 25 -15.64 22.33 -19.21
CA VAL A 25 -15.27 21.94 -17.84
C VAL A 25 -14.31 22.97 -17.26
N LYS A 26 -14.34 23.12 -15.93
CA LYS A 26 -13.42 23.99 -15.18
C LYS A 26 -12.97 23.31 -13.89
N VAL A 27 -11.89 23.79 -13.30
CA VAL A 27 -11.49 23.38 -11.93
C VAL A 27 -12.15 24.31 -10.92
N ASP A 28 -12.74 23.73 -9.87
CA ASP A 28 -13.35 24.46 -8.76
C ASP A 28 -13.25 23.67 -7.44
N SER A 29 -13.70 24.26 -6.34
CA SER A 29 -13.79 23.58 -5.05
C SER A 29 -15.00 22.63 -5.01
N ILE A 30 -14.78 21.42 -4.52
CA ILE A 30 -15.78 20.39 -4.25
C ILE A 30 -15.85 20.19 -2.74
N GLU A 31 -17.07 20.27 -2.20
CA GLU A 31 -17.31 20.08 -0.77
C GLU A 31 -16.81 18.70 -0.33
N GLY A 32 -15.97 18.66 0.72
CA GLY A 32 -15.41 17.43 1.27
C GLY A 32 -14.33 16.73 0.43
N LYS A 33 -14.10 17.12 -0.83
CA LYS A 33 -13.09 16.49 -1.71
C LYS A 33 -11.94 17.41 -2.14
N GLY A 34 -11.99 18.68 -1.75
CA GLY A 34 -10.95 19.65 -2.11
C GLY A 34 -11.19 20.25 -3.49
N GLN A 35 -10.23 20.11 -4.41
CA GLN A 35 -10.37 20.64 -5.78
C GLN A 35 -10.87 19.53 -6.71
N GLY A 36 -11.65 19.89 -7.72
CA GLY A 36 -12.19 18.93 -8.69
C GLY A 36 -12.53 19.59 -10.02
N LEU A 37 -12.81 18.76 -11.02
CA LEU A 37 -13.33 19.21 -12.32
C LEU A 37 -14.86 19.27 -12.28
N ILE A 38 -15.45 20.34 -12.79
CA ILE A 38 -16.90 20.57 -12.82
C ILE A 38 -17.34 20.86 -14.26
N ALA A 39 -18.49 20.30 -14.66
CA ALA A 39 -19.15 20.60 -15.92
C ALA A 39 -19.69 22.05 -15.95
N GLU A 40 -19.33 22.85 -16.95
CA GLU A 40 -19.84 24.21 -17.10
C GLU A 40 -21.21 24.27 -17.78
N THR A 41 -21.55 23.22 -18.53
CA THR A 41 -22.80 23.05 -19.26
C THR A 41 -23.28 21.62 -19.09
N ASP A 42 -24.51 21.32 -19.52
CA ASP A 42 -24.94 19.94 -19.61
C ASP A 42 -24.08 19.18 -20.64
N LEU A 43 -23.62 17.99 -20.27
CA LEU A 43 -22.76 17.12 -21.06
C LEU A 43 -23.41 15.75 -21.20
N SER A 44 -23.29 15.17 -22.39
CA SER A 44 -23.71 13.79 -22.63
C SER A 44 -22.79 13.14 -23.66
N SER A 45 -22.58 11.84 -23.49
CA SER A 45 -21.84 10.99 -24.43
C SER A 45 -22.73 9.77 -24.72
N PRO A 46 -23.54 9.80 -25.80
CA PRO A 46 -24.45 8.70 -26.12
C PRO A 46 -23.73 7.36 -26.29
N GLU A 47 -24.37 6.26 -25.90
CA GLU A 47 -23.85 4.93 -26.19
C GLU A 47 -23.69 4.75 -27.71
N GLY A 48 -22.51 4.29 -28.14
CA GLY A 48 -22.20 4.08 -29.55
C GLY A 48 -21.87 5.36 -30.35
N ALA A 49 -21.61 6.50 -29.69
CA ALA A 49 -21.08 7.69 -30.36
C ALA A 49 -19.79 7.36 -31.15
N SER A 50 -19.67 7.90 -32.37
CA SER A 50 -18.52 7.63 -33.25
C SER A 50 -17.22 8.27 -32.76
N GLU A 51 -17.33 9.36 -32.02
CA GLU A 51 -16.20 10.09 -31.43
C GLU A 51 -16.46 10.34 -29.94
N PRO A 52 -15.45 10.18 -29.08
CA PRO A 52 -15.61 10.45 -27.66
C PRO A 52 -15.79 11.94 -27.38
N ARG A 53 -16.59 12.28 -26.37
CA ARG A 53 -16.73 13.64 -25.88
C ARG A 53 -15.51 14.01 -25.03
N VAL A 54 -14.50 14.62 -25.67
CA VAL A 54 -13.29 15.12 -24.99
C VAL A 54 -13.61 16.34 -24.13
N LEU A 55 -13.19 16.29 -22.87
CA LEU A 55 -13.35 17.35 -21.87
C LEU A 55 -12.06 18.15 -21.66
N LEU A 56 -10.92 17.47 -21.74
CA LEU A 56 -9.60 18.07 -21.59
C LEU A 56 -8.61 17.32 -22.49
N LYS A 57 -7.65 18.06 -23.07
CA LYS A 57 -6.52 17.48 -23.79
C LYS A 57 -5.22 18.08 -23.28
N VAL A 58 -4.28 17.21 -22.88
CA VAL A 58 -2.97 17.58 -22.35
C VAL A 58 -1.89 17.06 -23.31
N PRO A 59 -1.00 17.94 -23.82
CA PRO A 59 0.07 17.54 -24.72
C PRO A 59 1.20 16.83 -23.95
N HIS A 60 1.95 15.99 -24.66
CA HIS A 60 2.99 15.15 -24.05
C HIS A 60 4.04 15.93 -23.25
N ASP A 61 4.46 17.09 -23.74
CA ASP A 61 5.49 17.95 -23.12
C ASP A 61 5.04 18.58 -21.79
N ALA A 62 3.75 18.60 -21.50
CA ALA A 62 3.20 19.04 -20.22
C ALA A 62 3.09 17.90 -19.18
N ILE A 63 3.21 16.64 -19.58
CA ILE A 63 3.07 15.47 -18.69
C ILE A 63 4.37 15.24 -17.91
N LEU A 64 4.27 14.84 -16.64
CA LEU A 64 5.43 14.36 -15.89
C LEU A 64 5.54 12.85 -16.04
N CYS A 65 6.39 12.42 -16.98
CA CYS A 65 6.76 11.02 -17.19
C CYS A 65 8.28 10.89 -17.40
N ASN A 66 8.78 9.66 -17.47
CA ASN A 66 10.22 9.40 -17.65
C ASN A 66 10.81 10.11 -18.88
N ASP A 67 10.07 10.13 -20.00
CA ASP A 67 10.54 10.68 -21.26
C ASP A 67 10.69 12.21 -21.17
N VAL A 68 9.73 12.89 -20.55
CA VAL A 68 9.80 14.34 -20.30
C VAL A 68 10.92 14.68 -19.33
N ILE A 69 11.12 13.90 -18.26
CA ILE A 69 12.23 14.12 -17.31
C ILE A 69 13.59 13.94 -18.02
N SER A 70 13.70 12.90 -18.85
CA SER A 70 14.91 12.63 -19.64
C SER A 70 15.15 13.70 -20.70
N GLY A 71 14.10 14.25 -21.30
CA GLY A 71 14.15 15.39 -22.20
C GLY A 71 14.63 16.66 -21.49
N TYR A 72 14.11 16.92 -20.30
CA TYR A 72 14.52 18.06 -19.47
C TYR A 72 16.01 18.01 -19.09
N ALA A 73 16.51 16.83 -18.70
CA ALA A 73 17.94 16.65 -18.41
C ALA A 73 18.87 16.97 -19.59
N LYS A 74 18.40 16.84 -20.84
CA LYS A 74 19.20 17.21 -22.02
C LYS A 74 19.31 18.71 -22.24
N VAL A 75 18.37 19.50 -21.72
CA VAL A 75 18.31 20.96 -21.93
C VAL A 75 18.74 21.74 -20.69
N ASP A 76 18.60 21.15 -19.51
CA ASP A 76 19.05 21.74 -18.25
C ASP A 76 20.31 21.03 -17.72
N LYS A 77 21.45 21.70 -17.91
CA LYS A 77 22.76 21.16 -17.50
C LYS A 77 22.84 20.84 -16.00
N ARG A 78 22.24 21.66 -15.14
CA ARG A 78 22.32 21.47 -13.68
C ARG A 78 21.49 20.28 -13.24
N PHE A 79 20.33 20.09 -13.86
CA PHE A 79 19.52 18.91 -13.63
C PHE A 79 20.19 17.65 -14.17
N SER A 80 20.89 17.72 -15.31
CA SER A 80 21.72 16.61 -15.81
C SER A 80 22.80 16.23 -14.79
N GLU A 81 23.58 17.20 -14.30
CA GLU A 81 24.62 16.98 -13.29
C GLU A 81 24.06 16.39 -12.00
N LEU A 82 22.85 16.80 -11.59
CA LEU A 82 22.14 16.23 -10.46
C LEU A 82 21.79 14.76 -10.66
N LEU A 83 21.18 14.41 -11.80
CA LEU A 83 20.85 13.01 -12.08
C LEU A 83 22.11 12.13 -12.22
N GLU A 84 23.18 12.67 -12.80
CA GLU A 84 24.48 11.98 -12.87
C GLU A 84 25.07 11.72 -11.47
N ALA A 85 25.05 12.71 -10.58
CA ALA A 85 25.53 12.57 -9.21
C ALA A 85 24.72 11.55 -8.40
N VAL A 86 23.40 11.54 -8.57
CA VAL A 86 22.50 10.59 -7.88
C VAL A 86 22.61 9.17 -8.47
N GLY A 87 22.99 9.06 -9.74
CA GLY A 87 23.17 7.82 -10.50
C GLY A 87 21.86 7.28 -11.10
N PRO A 88 21.86 6.05 -11.65
CA PRO A 88 20.67 5.42 -12.18
C PRO A 88 19.58 5.27 -11.12
N GLN A 89 18.37 5.75 -11.43
CA GLN A 89 17.23 5.74 -10.52
C GLN A 89 15.95 5.24 -11.22
N PRO A 90 14.98 4.67 -10.49
CA PRO A 90 13.66 4.37 -11.05
C PRO A 90 12.90 5.66 -11.42
N THR A 91 11.87 5.55 -12.27
CA THR A 91 11.06 6.70 -12.73
C THR A 91 10.47 7.50 -11.58
N ARG A 92 9.92 6.84 -10.55
CA ARG A 92 9.41 7.50 -9.32
C ARG A 92 10.45 8.44 -8.73
N MET A 93 11.65 7.94 -8.45
CA MET A 93 12.73 8.73 -7.84
C MET A 93 13.12 9.93 -8.71
N LYS A 94 13.22 9.73 -10.04
CA LYS A 94 13.47 10.84 -10.99
C LYS A 94 12.35 11.89 -10.95
N ALA A 95 11.09 11.47 -10.84
CA ALA A 95 9.95 12.37 -10.75
C ALA A 95 9.94 13.20 -9.45
N LEU A 96 10.29 12.59 -8.31
CA LEU A 96 10.43 13.30 -7.03
C LEU A 96 11.52 14.38 -7.11
N ILE A 97 12.69 14.03 -7.65
CA ILE A 97 13.80 14.96 -7.86
C ILE A 97 13.38 16.09 -8.81
N PHE A 98 12.67 15.77 -9.89
CA PHE A 98 12.13 16.75 -10.83
C PHE A 98 11.15 17.71 -10.13
N LEU A 99 10.15 17.21 -9.41
CA LEU A 99 9.16 18.03 -8.68
C LEU A 99 9.83 18.98 -7.69
N LEU A 100 10.79 18.50 -6.90
CA LEU A 100 11.56 19.33 -5.99
C LEU A 100 12.36 20.40 -6.73
N THR A 101 13.01 20.04 -7.84
CA THR A 101 13.75 21.00 -8.67
C THR A 101 12.83 22.10 -9.20
N GLN A 102 11.65 21.74 -9.72
CA GLN A 102 10.68 22.70 -10.24
C GLN A 102 10.13 23.60 -9.12
N ARG A 103 9.89 23.05 -7.92
CA ARG A 103 9.46 23.83 -6.75
C ARG A 103 10.52 24.84 -6.32
N ILE A 104 11.78 24.41 -6.19
CA ILE A 104 12.91 25.29 -5.83
C ILE A 104 13.08 26.40 -6.86
N HIS A 105 13.04 26.05 -8.16
CA HIS A 105 13.11 27.02 -9.24
C HIS A 105 12.00 28.07 -9.10
N SER A 106 10.76 27.61 -8.91
CA SER A 106 9.60 28.47 -8.77
C SER A 106 9.66 29.43 -7.58
N GLU A 107 10.12 28.95 -6.42
CA GLU A 107 10.07 29.71 -5.17
C GLU A 107 11.25 30.66 -5.00
N LEU A 108 12.45 30.18 -5.30
CA LEU A 108 13.66 30.95 -5.04
C LEU A 108 13.94 31.98 -6.14
N MET A 109 13.21 31.92 -7.26
CA MET A 109 13.39 32.79 -8.44
C MET A 109 14.87 33.03 -8.72
N LEU A 110 15.71 32.00 -8.51
CA LEU A 110 17.15 32.15 -8.58
C LEU A 110 17.41 32.57 -10.02
N ALA A 111 17.92 33.79 -10.21
CA ALA A 111 18.29 34.24 -11.53
C ALA A 111 19.23 33.19 -12.11
N ASN A 112 18.78 32.50 -13.17
CA ASN A 112 19.44 31.34 -13.77
C ASN A 112 19.32 29.98 -13.03
N SER A 113 18.25 29.63 -12.29
CA SER A 113 18.08 28.30 -11.65
C SER A 113 17.95 27.12 -12.60
N GLY A 114 17.55 27.35 -13.84
CA GLY A 114 17.33 26.29 -14.82
C GLY A 114 16.43 26.72 -15.98
N VAL A 115 16.03 25.77 -16.80
CA VAL A 115 15.06 25.98 -17.89
C VAL A 115 13.64 25.92 -17.33
N SER A 116 12.81 26.92 -17.62
CA SER A 116 11.41 26.88 -17.19
C SER A 116 10.61 25.87 -18.03
N THR A 117 9.71 25.15 -17.38
CA THR A 117 8.83 24.15 -17.97
C THR A 117 7.38 24.42 -17.54
N PRO A 118 6.37 23.77 -18.13
CA PRO A 118 4.99 23.85 -17.63
C PRO A 118 4.89 23.61 -16.11
N TRP A 119 5.73 22.70 -15.59
CA TRP A 119 5.80 22.32 -14.18
C TRP A 119 6.37 23.39 -13.26
N THR A 120 7.21 24.30 -13.74
CA THR A 120 7.74 25.39 -12.90
C THR A 120 6.61 26.23 -12.31
N ALA A 121 5.53 26.45 -13.07
CA ALA A 121 4.33 27.11 -12.54
C ALA A 121 3.34 26.10 -11.93
N TYR A 122 3.19 24.91 -12.51
CA TYR A 122 2.17 23.95 -12.09
C TYR A 122 2.33 23.49 -10.64
N VAL A 123 3.57 23.30 -10.15
CA VAL A 123 3.84 22.89 -8.77
C VAL A 123 3.26 23.85 -7.73
N ARG A 124 2.99 25.11 -8.09
CA ARG A 124 2.35 26.10 -7.22
C ARG A 124 0.83 25.97 -7.13
N TYR A 125 0.20 25.15 -7.96
CA TYR A 125 -1.21 24.76 -7.82
C TYR A 125 -1.37 23.50 -6.97
N LEU A 126 -0.30 22.75 -6.73
CA LEU A 126 -0.33 21.56 -5.88
C LEU A 126 -0.50 21.96 -4.40
N PRO A 127 -1.13 21.10 -3.59
CA PRO A 127 -1.36 21.41 -2.17
C PRO A 127 -0.06 21.35 -1.36
N GLU A 128 0.10 22.24 -0.38
CA GLU A 128 1.25 22.24 0.53
C GLU A 128 1.19 21.12 1.60
N ASP A 129 0.02 20.52 1.78
CA ASP A 129 -0.22 19.36 2.64
C ASP A 129 -1.14 18.39 1.89
N VAL A 130 -0.70 17.15 1.70
CA VAL A 130 -1.51 16.08 1.13
C VAL A 130 -2.00 15.21 2.28
N PHE A 131 -3.29 14.91 2.34
CA PHE A 131 -3.91 14.24 3.48
C PHE A 131 -3.63 12.72 3.55
N VAL A 132 -2.42 12.29 3.19
CA VAL A 132 -1.96 10.89 3.28
C VAL A 132 -1.30 10.62 4.64
N PRO A 133 -1.38 9.38 5.18
CA PRO A 133 -0.81 9.03 6.48
C PRO A 133 0.68 9.36 6.67
N THR A 134 1.48 9.34 5.61
CA THR A 134 2.91 9.71 5.68
C THR A 134 3.14 11.19 5.98
N MET A 135 2.13 12.04 5.77
CA MET A 135 2.17 13.48 6.08
C MET A 135 1.45 13.84 7.38
N TRP A 136 0.73 12.90 8.00
CA TRP A 136 0.14 13.07 9.32
C TRP A 136 1.22 13.31 10.38
N HIS A 137 0.89 14.05 11.43
CA HIS A 137 1.77 14.24 12.57
C HIS A 137 1.99 12.93 13.33
N ASP A 138 3.11 12.82 14.06
CA ASP A 138 3.49 11.58 14.75
C ASP A 138 2.39 11.04 15.68
N HIS A 139 1.71 11.93 16.38
CA HIS A 139 0.60 11.58 17.26
C HIS A 139 -0.68 11.21 16.52
N GLU A 140 -0.92 11.76 15.33
CA GLU A 140 -2.05 11.36 14.48
C GLU A 140 -1.78 9.99 13.86
N ARG A 141 -0.53 9.67 13.51
CA ARG A 141 -0.16 8.33 13.05
C ARG A 141 -0.30 7.29 14.14
N ALA A 142 -0.20 7.67 15.41
CA ALA A 142 -0.48 6.75 16.52
C ALA A 142 -1.94 6.24 16.51
N LEU A 143 -2.88 6.98 15.88
CA LEU A 143 -4.25 6.52 15.68
C LEU A 143 -4.35 5.31 14.74
N LEU A 144 -3.33 5.02 13.95
CA LEU A 144 -3.29 3.85 13.07
C LEU A 144 -2.76 2.59 13.77
N ARG A 145 -2.31 2.68 15.03
CA ARG A 145 -1.85 1.51 15.78
C ARG A 145 -2.94 0.43 15.83
N GLY A 146 -2.54 -0.81 15.64
CA GLY A 146 -3.41 -1.98 15.52
C GLY A 146 -4.04 -2.15 14.13
N THR A 147 -4.00 -1.17 13.23
CA THR A 147 -4.53 -1.32 11.86
C THR A 147 -3.48 -1.88 10.90
N SER A 148 -3.91 -2.30 9.70
CA SER A 148 -2.99 -2.72 8.64
C SER A 148 -2.00 -1.62 8.21
N LEU A 149 -2.36 -0.34 8.41
CA LEU A 149 -1.52 0.79 8.03
C LEU A 149 -0.40 1.12 9.02
N GLU A 150 -0.42 0.59 10.24
CA GLU A 150 0.61 0.88 11.25
C GLU A 150 2.02 0.59 10.70
N SER A 151 2.25 -0.67 10.30
CA SER A 151 3.55 -1.10 9.78
C SER A 151 3.84 -0.56 8.37
N ALA A 152 2.82 -0.45 7.52
CA ALA A 152 2.98 0.01 6.14
C ALA A 152 3.43 1.47 6.08
N VAL A 153 2.87 2.34 6.94
CA VAL A 153 3.24 3.75 7.02
C VAL A 153 4.63 3.92 7.63
N GLU A 154 4.96 3.16 8.68
CA GLU A 154 6.30 3.18 9.28
C GLU A 154 7.37 2.75 8.28
N ALA A 155 7.19 1.62 7.61
CA ALA A 155 8.13 1.13 6.60
C ALA A 155 8.33 2.15 5.46
N LYS A 156 7.24 2.77 4.99
CA LYS A 156 7.31 3.82 3.96
C LYS A 156 8.08 5.04 4.44
N LEU A 157 7.91 5.48 5.69
CA LEU A 157 8.65 6.61 6.26
C LEU A 157 10.13 6.29 6.43
N THR A 158 10.48 5.06 6.85
CA THR A 158 11.87 4.58 6.90
C THR A 158 12.50 4.60 5.51
N ASP A 159 11.80 4.10 4.49
CA ASP A 159 12.27 4.11 3.11
C ASP A 159 12.44 5.53 2.57
N LEU A 160 11.47 6.42 2.80
CA LEU A 160 11.56 7.83 2.40
C LEU A 160 12.71 8.57 3.08
N THR A 161 12.98 8.26 4.35
CA THR A 161 14.12 8.83 5.09
C THR A 161 15.44 8.38 4.46
N ARG A 162 15.59 7.08 4.20
CA ARG A 162 16.78 6.53 3.52
C ARG A 162 16.97 7.11 2.12
N GLU A 163 15.87 7.23 1.35
CA GLU A 163 15.85 7.87 0.04
C GLU A 163 16.35 9.32 0.11
N PHE A 164 15.83 10.11 1.07
CA PHE A 164 16.21 11.49 1.30
C PHE A 164 17.68 11.63 1.72
N ASP A 165 18.14 10.83 2.69
CA ASP A 165 19.54 10.86 3.16
C ASP A 165 20.51 10.55 2.02
N THR A 166 20.19 9.54 1.19
CA THR A 166 20.99 9.19 0.01
C THR A 166 20.99 10.32 -1.02
N PHE A 167 19.85 10.96 -1.25
CA PHE A 167 19.73 12.08 -2.18
C PHE A 167 20.54 13.30 -1.69
N GLN A 168 20.44 13.62 -0.39
CA GLN A 168 21.19 14.70 0.24
C GLN A 168 22.70 14.46 0.13
N GLU A 169 23.18 13.26 0.49
CA GLU A 169 24.59 12.88 0.41
C GLU A 169 25.13 13.04 -1.01
N LYS A 170 24.44 12.46 -2.00
CA LYS A 170 24.92 12.47 -3.40
C LYS A 170 24.85 13.85 -4.07
N SER A 171 23.94 14.71 -3.65
CA SER A 171 23.79 16.05 -4.22
C SER A 171 24.60 17.13 -3.49
N ALA A 172 25.19 16.83 -2.33
CA ALA A 172 25.87 17.83 -1.49
C ALA A 172 27.06 18.53 -2.16
N GLU A 173 27.79 17.84 -3.04
CA GLU A 173 28.95 18.40 -3.75
C GLU A 173 28.55 19.33 -4.91
N LEU A 174 27.26 19.37 -5.28
CA LEU A 174 26.76 20.26 -6.32
C LEU A 174 26.47 21.64 -5.73
N LEU A 175 27.11 22.68 -6.25
CA LEU A 175 27.08 24.04 -5.68
C LEU A 175 25.69 24.52 -5.24
N VAL A 176 24.65 24.38 -6.08
CA VAL A 176 23.29 24.82 -5.75
C VAL A 176 22.66 23.96 -4.65
N TRP A 177 22.87 22.65 -4.69
CA TRP A 177 22.26 21.72 -3.73
C TRP A 177 22.98 21.75 -2.38
N GLY A 178 24.32 21.79 -2.38
CA GLY A 178 25.12 22.04 -1.18
C GLY A 178 24.67 23.30 -0.43
N ASP A 179 24.50 24.41 -1.15
CA ASP A 179 23.96 25.66 -0.59
C ASP A 179 22.58 25.48 0.06
N LEU A 180 21.68 24.71 -0.57
CA LEU A 180 20.33 24.45 -0.04
C LEU A 180 20.38 23.58 1.22
N TRP A 181 21.28 22.61 1.28
CA TRP A 181 21.48 21.75 2.46
C TRP A 181 22.11 22.52 3.61
N GLU A 182 23.16 23.31 3.36
CA GLU A 182 23.81 24.15 4.36
C GLU A 182 22.84 25.15 4.98
N LYS A 183 22.02 25.79 4.14
CA LYS A 183 20.98 26.74 4.58
C LYS A 183 19.74 26.06 5.16
N ARG A 184 19.68 24.72 5.21
CA ARG A 184 18.51 23.93 5.63
C ARG A 184 17.21 24.38 4.96
N THR A 185 17.34 24.74 3.69
CA THR A 185 16.25 25.28 2.89
C THR A 185 15.26 24.17 2.53
N LEU A 186 15.77 22.97 2.30
CA LEU A 186 15.01 21.73 2.07
C LEU A 186 15.03 20.83 3.30
N SER A 187 13.95 20.08 3.50
CA SER A 187 13.76 19.15 4.62
C SER A 187 13.22 17.79 4.16
N LEU A 188 13.29 16.79 5.03
CA LEU A 188 12.63 15.50 4.81
C LEU A 188 11.12 15.66 4.53
N ARG A 189 10.46 16.66 5.14
CA ARG A 189 9.04 16.93 4.87
C ARG A 189 8.80 17.34 3.41
N ASP A 190 9.72 18.06 2.77
CA ASP A 190 9.61 18.42 1.36
C ASP A 190 9.73 17.19 0.46
N TRP A 191 10.59 16.24 0.83
CA TRP A 191 10.72 14.95 0.15
C TRP A 191 9.46 14.10 0.29
N ILE A 192 8.91 14.00 1.51
CA ILE A 192 7.64 13.31 1.78
C ILE A 192 6.50 13.96 0.99
N LEU A 193 6.46 15.30 0.90
CA LEU A 193 5.47 16.02 0.10
C LEU A 193 5.59 15.71 -1.40
N ALA A 194 6.81 15.68 -1.95
CA ALA A 194 7.02 15.30 -3.35
C ALA A 194 6.57 13.85 -3.63
N ASP A 195 6.83 12.92 -2.71
CA ASP A 195 6.30 11.55 -2.78
C ASP A 195 4.77 11.53 -2.71
N ALA A 196 4.18 12.31 -1.79
CA ALA A 196 2.75 12.37 -1.61
C ALA A 196 2.05 12.97 -2.84
N TRP A 197 2.61 14.02 -3.46
CA TRP A 197 2.15 14.52 -4.74
C TRP A 197 2.18 13.43 -5.80
N TYR A 198 3.34 12.82 -6.03
CA TYR A 198 3.49 11.83 -7.09
C TYR A 198 2.57 10.61 -6.88
N ARG A 199 2.54 10.04 -5.68
CA ARG A 199 1.75 8.84 -5.38
C ARG A 199 0.24 9.07 -5.46
N SER A 200 -0.25 10.22 -5.00
CA SER A 200 -1.70 10.50 -4.99
C SER A 200 -2.26 10.96 -6.34
N ARG A 201 -1.39 11.23 -7.33
CA ARG A 201 -1.75 11.91 -8.58
C ARG A 201 -1.25 11.23 -9.85
N SER A 202 -0.40 10.21 -9.74
CA SER A 202 0.09 9.47 -10.91
C SER A 202 -1.00 8.58 -11.49
N LEU A 203 -1.06 8.57 -12.82
CA LEU A 203 -1.90 7.73 -13.64
C LEU A 203 -1.02 6.69 -14.33
N GLU A 204 -1.58 5.51 -14.59
CA GLU A 204 -0.91 4.47 -15.37
C GLU A 204 -1.27 4.68 -16.85
N LEU A 205 -0.31 5.13 -17.65
CA LEU A 205 -0.48 5.39 -19.07
C LEU A 205 0.12 4.25 -19.92
N PRO A 206 -0.59 3.74 -20.94
CA PRO A 206 -0.13 2.59 -21.74
C PRO A 206 1.25 2.75 -22.41
N ARG A 207 1.66 3.98 -22.74
CA ARG A 207 2.94 4.27 -23.43
C ARG A 207 3.90 5.02 -22.53
N SER A 208 3.41 6.01 -21.77
CA SER A 208 4.25 6.83 -20.88
C SER A 208 4.56 6.16 -19.53
N GLY A 209 3.88 5.05 -19.18
CA GLY A 209 3.97 4.41 -17.87
C GLY A 209 3.34 5.26 -16.76
N ASP A 210 3.85 5.15 -15.53
CA ASP A 210 3.42 6.01 -14.42
C ASP A 210 3.73 7.48 -14.72
N ALA A 211 2.71 8.33 -14.71
CA ALA A 211 2.85 9.74 -15.02
C ALA A 211 1.85 10.62 -14.29
N MET A 212 2.25 11.83 -13.89
CA MET A 212 1.30 12.85 -13.47
C MET A 212 0.87 13.68 -14.68
N VAL A 213 -0.43 13.84 -14.87
CA VAL A 213 -1.01 14.61 -15.98
C VAL A 213 -1.68 15.85 -15.41
N PRO A 214 -1.13 17.06 -15.60
CA PRO A 214 -1.68 18.28 -15.03
C PRO A 214 -3.17 18.46 -15.34
N ILE A 215 -3.91 18.97 -14.36
CA ILE A 215 -5.37 19.21 -14.37
C ILE A 215 -6.18 17.90 -14.35
N ILE A 216 -5.78 16.85 -15.08
CA ILE A 216 -6.41 15.52 -14.94
C ILE A 216 -6.16 14.96 -13.54
N ASP A 217 -4.98 15.20 -12.97
CA ASP A 217 -4.65 14.83 -11.59
C ASP A 217 -5.45 15.59 -10.50
N MET A 218 -6.31 16.53 -10.90
CA MET A 218 -7.29 17.18 -10.01
C MET A 218 -8.67 16.52 -10.09
N ALA A 219 -8.90 15.58 -11.00
CA ALA A 219 -10.17 14.85 -11.10
C ALA A 219 -10.30 13.88 -9.92
N ASN A 220 -11.38 13.99 -9.13
CA ASN A 220 -11.57 13.13 -7.96
C ASN A 220 -12.05 11.72 -8.33
N HIS A 221 -11.91 10.82 -7.36
CA HIS A 221 -12.38 9.45 -7.47
C HIS A 221 -13.91 9.33 -7.39
N SER A 222 -14.45 8.40 -8.17
CA SER A 222 -15.77 7.79 -7.96
C SER A 222 -15.72 6.30 -8.32
N PRO A 223 -16.41 5.41 -7.58
CA PRO A 223 -16.60 4.02 -7.99
C PRO A 223 -17.47 3.90 -9.26
N GLN A 224 -18.28 4.92 -9.54
CA GLN A 224 -19.04 5.09 -10.78
C GLN A 224 -18.57 6.37 -11.48
N PRO A 225 -17.39 6.34 -12.14
CA PRO A 225 -16.80 7.54 -12.68
C PRO A 225 -17.54 8.01 -13.93
N SER A 226 -17.65 9.33 -14.11
CA SER A 226 -18.27 9.91 -15.30
C SER A 226 -17.30 10.00 -16.49
N ALA A 227 -15.99 10.02 -16.24
CA ALA A 227 -14.96 10.15 -17.25
C ALA A 227 -13.88 9.06 -17.17
N SER A 228 -13.14 8.90 -18.27
CA SER A 228 -11.93 8.09 -18.39
C SER A 228 -10.83 8.89 -19.08
N TYR A 229 -9.57 8.58 -18.80
CA TYR A 229 -8.44 9.14 -19.52
C TYR A 229 -7.91 8.15 -20.56
N GLU A 230 -7.42 8.67 -21.67
CA GLU A 230 -6.80 7.88 -22.74
C GLU A 230 -5.51 8.55 -23.22
N GLU A 231 -4.48 7.75 -23.47
CA GLU A 231 -3.23 8.20 -24.10
C GLU A 231 -3.21 7.79 -25.58
N ASN A 232 -3.07 8.77 -26.47
CA ASN A 232 -3.08 8.51 -27.90
C ASN A 232 -1.67 8.15 -28.44
N VAL A 233 -1.58 7.88 -29.75
CA VAL A 233 -0.31 7.52 -30.42
C VAL A 233 0.74 8.62 -30.42
N ASN A 234 0.34 9.88 -30.19
CA ASN A 234 1.23 11.03 -30.07
C ASN A 234 1.59 11.34 -28.61
N TYR A 235 1.28 10.42 -27.68
CA TYR A 235 1.50 10.57 -26.23
C TYR A 235 0.74 11.74 -25.60
N GLU A 236 -0.30 12.24 -26.27
CA GLU A 236 -1.22 13.22 -25.69
C GLU A 236 -2.26 12.47 -24.85
N VAL A 237 -2.62 13.04 -23.70
CA VAL A 237 -3.62 12.46 -22.81
C VAL A 237 -4.90 13.27 -22.89
N THR A 238 -6.02 12.59 -23.12
CA THR A 238 -7.35 13.19 -23.14
C THR A 238 -8.18 12.67 -21.99
N LEU A 239 -8.90 13.56 -21.31
CA LEU A 239 -10.01 13.20 -20.43
C LEU A 239 -11.29 13.20 -21.24
N GLN A 240 -12.03 12.10 -21.24
CA GLN A 240 -13.21 11.88 -22.07
C GLN A 240 -14.39 11.44 -21.22
N LEU A 241 -15.58 11.93 -21.54
CA LEU A 241 -16.81 11.47 -20.88
C LEU A 241 -17.11 10.02 -21.31
N ARG A 242 -17.38 9.13 -20.34
CA ARG A 242 -17.62 7.71 -20.61
C ARG A 242 -18.86 7.54 -21.50
N PRO A 243 -18.89 6.54 -22.40
CA PRO A 243 -20.08 6.21 -23.16
C PRO A 243 -21.27 5.93 -22.24
N GLY A 244 -22.43 6.50 -22.58
CA GLY A 244 -23.66 6.44 -21.79
C GLY A 244 -23.74 7.47 -20.64
N ALA A 245 -22.65 8.15 -20.29
CA ALA A 245 -22.66 9.10 -19.18
C ALA A 245 -23.32 10.44 -19.57
N THR A 246 -24.01 11.02 -18.58
CA THR A 246 -24.59 12.36 -18.64
C THR A 246 -24.19 13.12 -17.38
N LEU A 247 -23.86 14.40 -17.52
CA LEU A 247 -23.58 15.30 -16.41
C LEU A 247 -24.36 16.60 -16.61
N ALA A 248 -25.05 17.08 -15.59
CA ALA A 248 -25.66 18.40 -15.58
C ALA A 248 -24.60 19.49 -15.34
N ALA A 249 -24.88 20.71 -15.77
CA ALA A 249 -24.06 21.87 -15.42
C ALA A 249 -23.92 21.99 -13.90
N GLY A 250 -22.68 22.09 -13.41
CA GLY A 250 -22.35 22.13 -11.98
C GLY A 250 -22.01 20.77 -11.36
N GLU A 251 -22.20 19.65 -12.07
CA GLU A 251 -21.81 18.33 -11.56
C GLU A 251 -20.31 18.04 -11.73
N GLU A 252 -19.78 17.22 -10.82
CA GLU A 252 -18.38 16.83 -10.77
C GLU A 252 -18.03 15.81 -11.86
N VAL A 253 -16.91 16.05 -12.55
CA VAL A 253 -16.27 15.09 -13.45
C VAL A 253 -15.32 14.22 -12.61
N THR A 254 -15.58 12.93 -12.57
CA THR A 254 -14.84 11.97 -11.74
C THR A 254 -14.19 10.88 -12.58
N ILE A 255 -13.08 10.33 -12.09
CA ILE A 255 -12.35 9.20 -12.69
C ILE A 255 -12.24 8.06 -11.68
N THR A 256 -11.83 6.88 -12.14
CA THR A 256 -11.41 5.81 -11.22
C THR A 256 -9.93 5.97 -10.87
N TYR A 257 -9.58 5.81 -9.60
CA TYR A 257 -8.19 5.75 -9.13
C TYR A 257 -7.62 4.34 -9.21
N GLY A 258 -8.34 3.42 -9.86
CA GLY A 258 -8.04 2.00 -9.92
C GLY A 258 -9.17 1.21 -9.27
N GLU A 259 -9.43 0.05 -9.83
CA GLU A 259 -10.40 -0.90 -9.30
C GLU A 259 -9.71 -1.77 -8.23
N ASN A 260 -10.52 -2.42 -7.39
CA ASN A 260 -10.07 -3.51 -6.52
C ASN A 260 -9.10 -3.13 -5.38
N LYS A 261 -9.07 -1.88 -4.94
CA LYS A 261 -8.25 -1.42 -3.80
C LYS A 261 -8.99 -1.56 -2.47
N SER A 262 -8.27 -1.94 -1.41
CA SER A 262 -8.79 -1.92 -0.03
C SER A 262 -8.88 -0.51 0.53
N ALA A 263 -9.64 -0.33 1.61
CA ALA A 263 -9.73 0.95 2.33
C ALA A 263 -8.35 1.45 2.78
N ALA A 264 -7.50 0.54 3.26
CA ALA A 264 -6.12 0.82 3.64
C ALA A 264 -5.29 1.33 2.45
N GLU A 265 -5.35 0.66 1.30
CA GLU A 265 -4.61 1.08 0.09
C GLU A 265 -5.04 2.46 -0.41
N ILE A 266 -6.34 2.77 -0.38
CA ILE A 266 -6.88 4.06 -0.80
C ILE A 266 -6.43 5.15 0.17
N LEU A 267 -6.56 4.94 1.49
CA LEU A 267 -6.14 5.92 2.50
C LEU A 267 -4.63 6.15 2.42
N PHE A 268 -3.85 5.08 2.32
CA PHE A 268 -2.40 5.14 2.22
C PHE A 268 -1.94 5.96 1.01
N SER A 269 -2.57 5.78 -0.15
CA SER A 269 -2.10 6.36 -1.41
C SER A 269 -2.71 7.72 -1.74
N TYR A 270 -3.98 7.93 -1.38
CA TYR A 270 -4.78 9.08 -1.81
C TYR A 270 -5.33 9.92 -0.65
N GLY A 271 -5.25 9.43 0.60
CA GLY A 271 -5.64 10.20 1.77
C GLY A 271 -7.14 10.21 2.07
N PHE A 272 -7.92 9.27 1.54
CA PHE A 272 -9.34 9.13 1.86
C PHE A 272 -9.74 7.65 1.87
N ILE A 273 -10.95 7.34 2.35
CA ILE A 273 -11.52 5.99 2.27
C ILE A 273 -12.78 6.03 1.40
N ASP A 274 -12.80 5.22 0.34
CA ASP A 274 -14.03 4.95 -0.42
C ASP A 274 -14.78 3.79 0.25
N VAL A 275 -15.68 4.11 1.17
CA VAL A 275 -16.43 3.09 1.92
C VAL A 275 -17.32 2.23 1.01
N GLU A 276 -17.77 2.78 -0.13
CA GLU A 276 -18.69 2.11 -1.06
C GLU A 276 -17.93 1.23 -2.07
N GLY A 277 -16.83 1.73 -2.63
CA GLY A 277 -16.06 1.04 -3.66
C GLY A 277 -14.88 0.21 -3.16
N ALA A 278 -14.43 0.40 -1.92
CA ALA A 278 -13.28 -0.33 -1.39
C ALA A 278 -13.58 -1.81 -1.19
N LYS A 279 -12.61 -2.66 -1.55
CA LYS A 279 -12.65 -4.08 -1.19
C LYS A 279 -12.52 -4.26 0.32
N ARG A 280 -13.38 -5.12 0.85
CA ARG A 280 -13.29 -5.63 2.22
C ARG A 280 -12.29 -6.77 2.26
N GLN A 281 -11.01 -6.43 2.23
CA GLN A 281 -9.89 -7.35 2.33
C GLN A 281 -8.84 -6.82 3.30
N LEU A 282 -8.12 -7.73 3.94
CA LEU A 282 -7.09 -7.43 4.92
C LEU A 282 -5.95 -8.44 4.80
N VAL A 283 -4.71 -7.96 4.81
CA VAL A 283 -3.52 -8.82 4.81
C VAL A 283 -2.80 -8.65 6.13
N LEU A 284 -2.67 -9.73 6.88
CA LEU A 284 -1.97 -9.75 8.17
C LEU A 284 -0.60 -10.43 8.02
N PRO A 285 0.47 -9.87 8.60
CA PRO A 285 1.75 -10.57 8.68
C PRO A 285 1.60 -11.81 9.59
N LEU A 286 2.18 -12.93 9.16
CA LEU A 286 2.19 -14.16 9.94
C LEU A 286 3.58 -14.34 10.58
N THR A 287 3.66 -14.22 11.90
CA THR A 287 4.91 -14.43 12.63
C THR A 287 5.21 -15.93 12.71
N PRO A 288 6.38 -16.39 12.24
CA PRO A 288 6.74 -17.80 12.38
C PRO A 288 7.07 -18.19 13.81
N PHE A 289 6.92 -19.48 14.14
CA PHE A 289 7.26 -20.02 15.45
C PHE A 289 8.77 -19.88 15.75
N GLU A 290 9.10 -19.31 16.91
CA GLU A 290 10.50 -19.09 17.31
C GLU A 290 11.23 -20.39 17.64
N ASP A 291 10.50 -21.42 18.07
CA ASP A 291 10.97 -22.74 18.47
C ASP A 291 10.98 -23.77 17.32
N ASP A 292 10.56 -23.39 16.11
CA ASP A 292 10.60 -24.28 14.93
C ASP A 292 12.04 -24.48 14.44
N PRO A 293 12.61 -25.69 14.55
CA PRO A 293 13.99 -25.97 14.13
C PRO A 293 14.20 -25.81 12.61
N LEU A 294 13.13 -25.85 11.81
CA LEU A 294 13.16 -25.73 10.36
C LEU A 294 12.94 -24.30 9.86
N ILE A 295 12.77 -23.32 10.75
CA ILE A 295 12.26 -22.01 10.36
C ILE A 295 13.10 -21.30 9.29
N GLN A 296 14.44 -21.34 9.43
CA GLN A 296 15.34 -20.71 8.47
C GLN A 296 15.24 -21.38 7.09
N ALA A 297 15.07 -22.70 7.04
CA ALA A 297 14.92 -23.45 5.80
C ALA A 297 13.56 -23.16 5.14
N LYS A 298 12.48 -23.08 5.92
CA LYS A 298 11.13 -22.70 5.45
C LYS A 298 11.12 -21.28 4.87
N LEU A 299 11.66 -20.29 5.58
CA LEU A 299 11.72 -18.91 5.09
C LEU A 299 12.58 -18.77 3.82
N HIS A 300 13.75 -19.42 3.79
CA HIS A 300 14.64 -19.38 2.64
C HIS A 300 14.02 -20.00 1.38
N SER A 301 13.30 -21.11 1.53
CA SER A 301 12.67 -21.82 0.42
C SER A 301 11.37 -21.15 -0.07
N PHE A 302 10.58 -20.55 0.83
CA PHE A 302 9.29 -19.93 0.48
C PHE A 302 9.43 -18.65 -0.36
N LYS A 303 10.51 -17.88 -0.17
CA LYS A 303 10.90 -16.68 -0.96
C LYS A 303 9.83 -15.57 -1.06
N LYS A 304 8.76 -15.65 -0.28
CA LYS A 304 7.66 -14.68 -0.18
C LYS A 304 7.49 -14.28 1.31
N PRO A 305 6.92 -13.11 1.61
CA PRO A 305 6.62 -12.75 2.99
C PRO A 305 5.51 -13.66 3.57
N PRO A 306 5.68 -14.20 4.80
CA PRO A 306 4.63 -14.89 5.54
C PRO A 306 3.43 -14.00 5.83
N MET A 307 2.26 -14.33 5.27
CA MET A 307 1.05 -13.52 5.42
C MET A 307 -0.22 -14.38 5.43
N VAL A 308 -1.28 -13.83 6.00
CA VAL A 308 -2.66 -14.32 5.88
C VAL A 308 -3.49 -13.26 5.16
N ASP A 309 -4.08 -13.64 4.04
CA ASP A 309 -5.00 -12.80 3.26
C ASP A 309 -6.43 -13.18 3.64
N ILE A 310 -7.20 -12.20 4.13
CA ILE A 310 -8.59 -12.34 4.58
C ILE A 310 -9.47 -11.48 3.69
N ARG A 311 -10.56 -12.04 3.15
CA ARG A 311 -11.46 -11.36 2.21
C ARG A 311 -12.90 -11.63 2.56
N MET A 312 -13.76 -10.63 2.36
CA MET A 312 -15.20 -10.80 2.40
C MET A 312 -15.74 -11.07 0.98
N GLU A 313 -16.36 -12.22 0.78
CA GLU A 313 -17.02 -12.63 -0.48
C GLU A 313 -18.47 -13.00 -0.16
N ASP A 314 -19.45 -12.36 -0.83
CA ASP A 314 -20.89 -12.59 -0.63
C ASP A 314 -21.38 -12.53 0.84
N GLY A 315 -20.69 -11.75 1.68
CA GLY A 315 -21.01 -11.60 3.11
C GLY A 315 -20.32 -12.61 4.03
N GLU A 316 -19.55 -13.55 3.48
CA GLU A 316 -18.77 -14.53 4.24
C GLU A 316 -17.27 -14.20 4.20
N ALA A 317 -16.58 -14.45 5.30
CA ALA A 317 -15.15 -14.31 5.38
C ALA A 317 -14.45 -15.55 4.80
N THR A 318 -13.51 -15.34 3.90
CA THR A 318 -12.59 -16.33 3.38
C THR A 318 -11.16 -15.94 3.75
N TRP A 319 -10.28 -16.93 3.89
CA TRP A 319 -8.87 -16.67 4.18
C TRP A 319 -7.95 -17.58 3.36
N LYS A 320 -6.74 -17.10 3.08
CA LYS A 320 -5.68 -17.85 2.40
C LYS A 320 -4.34 -17.57 3.06
N SER A 321 -3.59 -18.64 3.35
CA SER A 321 -2.21 -18.52 3.79
C SER A 321 -1.41 -19.75 3.40
N ALA A 322 -0.70 -19.65 2.27
CA ALA A 322 0.19 -20.71 1.82
C ALA A 322 1.29 -21.02 2.84
N PHE A 323 1.83 -19.97 3.48
CA PHE A 323 2.86 -20.13 4.49
C PHE A 323 2.34 -20.79 5.76
N ALA A 324 1.10 -20.55 6.19
CA ALA A 324 0.58 -21.21 7.40
C ALA A 324 0.57 -22.73 7.26
N PHE A 325 0.15 -23.26 6.10
CA PHE A 325 0.23 -24.69 5.80
C PHE A 325 1.67 -25.20 5.85
N TYR A 326 2.60 -24.49 5.22
CA TYR A 326 4.00 -24.88 5.21
C TYR A 326 4.67 -24.80 6.61
N MET A 327 4.30 -23.78 7.38
CA MET A 327 4.80 -23.51 8.72
C MET A 327 4.39 -24.58 9.73
N CYS A 328 3.17 -25.11 9.61
CA CYS A 328 2.62 -26.10 10.55
C CYS A 328 3.11 -27.55 10.35
N LEU A 329 3.95 -27.79 9.34
CA LEU A 329 4.52 -29.12 9.02
C LEU A 329 5.94 -29.28 9.57
N ASN A 330 6.24 -30.47 10.09
CA ASN A 330 7.53 -30.84 10.68
C ASN A 330 8.15 -32.05 9.97
N GLU A 331 9.37 -32.43 10.37
CA GLU A 331 10.05 -33.63 9.83
C GLU A 331 9.23 -34.91 10.07
N GLU A 332 8.61 -35.02 11.25
CA GLU A 332 7.76 -36.16 11.62
C GLU A 332 6.48 -36.24 10.77
N ASP A 333 6.04 -35.12 10.21
CA ASP A 333 4.87 -35.06 9.32
C ASP A 333 5.23 -35.44 7.87
N GLY A 334 6.52 -35.63 7.54
CA GLY A 334 7.00 -35.99 6.21
C GLY A 334 7.63 -34.83 5.42
N LEU A 335 7.88 -33.68 6.05
CA LEU A 335 8.60 -32.56 5.45
C LEU A 335 10.12 -32.72 5.63
N GLU A 336 10.89 -32.74 4.55
CA GLU A 336 12.35 -32.87 4.63
C GLU A 336 13.07 -31.82 3.80
N PHE A 337 14.22 -31.35 4.30
CA PHE A 337 15.12 -30.46 3.57
C PHE A 337 16.42 -31.17 3.22
N ARG A 338 16.80 -31.19 1.94
CA ARG A 338 18.05 -31.79 1.47
C ARG A 338 18.89 -30.75 0.73
N VAL A 339 20.17 -30.62 1.08
CA VAL A 339 21.11 -29.81 0.29
C VAL A 339 21.69 -30.70 -0.80
N LEU A 340 21.32 -30.45 -2.05
CA LEU A 340 21.86 -31.17 -3.21
C LEU A 340 22.89 -30.31 -3.92
N GLN A 341 23.93 -30.96 -4.42
CA GLN A 341 24.95 -30.33 -5.26
C GLN A 341 24.64 -30.59 -6.73
N ASP A 342 24.56 -29.53 -7.53
CA ASP A 342 24.40 -29.64 -8.98
C ASP A 342 25.70 -30.08 -9.67
N LEU A 343 25.62 -30.35 -10.97
CA LEU A 343 26.76 -30.81 -11.80
C LEU A 343 27.86 -29.74 -11.96
N GLU A 344 27.56 -28.47 -11.66
CA GLU A 344 28.48 -27.33 -11.72
C GLU A 344 29.07 -26.99 -10.34
N GLY A 345 28.71 -27.76 -9.31
CA GLY A 345 29.18 -27.59 -7.94
C GLY A 345 28.36 -26.64 -7.08
N GLY A 346 27.28 -26.05 -7.62
CA GLY A 346 26.33 -25.22 -6.88
C GLY A 346 25.54 -26.03 -5.87
N ARG A 347 25.32 -25.48 -4.67
CA ARG A 347 24.52 -26.11 -3.61
C ARG A 347 23.16 -25.47 -3.58
N GLN A 348 22.11 -26.28 -3.69
CA GLN A 348 20.73 -25.83 -3.60
C GLN A 348 20.01 -26.58 -2.47
N LEU A 349 19.32 -25.82 -1.62
CA LEU A 349 18.37 -26.38 -0.66
C LEU A 349 17.12 -26.82 -1.42
N LYS A 350 16.76 -28.10 -1.30
CA LYS A 350 15.55 -28.69 -1.86
C LYS A 350 14.59 -29.09 -0.76
N VAL A 351 13.30 -29.00 -1.06
CA VAL A 351 12.20 -29.34 -0.15
C VAL A 351 11.53 -30.60 -0.66
N PHE A 352 11.39 -31.59 0.22
CA PHE A 352 10.75 -32.86 -0.06
C PHE A 352 9.50 -33.03 0.82
N TRP A 353 8.45 -33.58 0.22
CA TRP A 353 7.22 -33.99 0.92
C TRP A 353 6.98 -35.46 0.63
N GLN A 354 7.05 -36.32 1.66
CA GLN A 354 6.95 -37.79 1.51
C GLN A 354 7.88 -38.34 0.39
N ASP A 355 9.15 -37.95 0.41
CA ASP A 355 10.18 -38.28 -0.60
C ASP A 355 9.99 -37.70 -2.02
N GLU A 356 8.91 -36.94 -2.28
CA GLU A 356 8.72 -36.20 -3.54
C GLU A 356 9.36 -34.80 -3.47
N ASP A 357 10.14 -34.41 -4.48
CA ASP A 357 10.70 -33.06 -4.59
C ASP A 357 9.60 -32.03 -4.90
N VAL A 358 9.29 -31.17 -3.93
CA VAL A 358 8.26 -30.13 -4.01
C VAL A 358 8.85 -28.72 -3.91
N THR A 359 10.15 -28.56 -4.20
CA THR A 359 10.88 -27.28 -4.08
C THR A 359 10.18 -26.11 -4.78
N ASP A 360 9.55 -26.35 -5.94
CA ASP A 360 8.83 -25.34 -6.72
C ASP A 360 7.34 -25.24 -6.39
N ARG A 361 6.85 -26.01 -5.40
CA ARG A 361 5.44 -26.13 -4.98
C ARG A 361 5.22 -25.83 -3.49
N VAL A 362 6.19 -25.18 -2.85
CA VAL A 362 6.16 -24.83 -1.41
C VAL A 362 5.01 -23.89 -1.01
N ASP A 363 4.33 -23.27 -1.97
CA ASP A 363 3.15 -22.44 -1.74
C ASP A 363 1.82 -23.16 -1.96
N SER A 364 1.86 -24.47 -2.23
CA SER A 364 0.69 -25.31 -2.53
C SER A 364 0.49 -26.43 -1.49
N PHE A 365 1.00 -26.25 -0.26
CA PHE A 365 0.86 -27.24 0.81
C PHE A 365 -0.58 -27.44 1.28
N ASP A 366 -1.47 -26.50 1.02
CA ASP A 366 -2.92 -26.66 1.21
C ASP A 366 -3.52 -27.80 0.36
N LEU A 367 -2.88 -28.13 -0.77
CA LEU A 367 -3.25 -29.23 -1.68
C LEU A 367 -2.36 -30.47 -1.49
N LEU A 368 -1.04 -30.28 -1.26
CA LEU A 368 -0.09 -31.40 -1.10
C LEU A 368 -0.43 -32.33 0.07
N ILE A 369 -1.06 -31.78 1.12
CA ILE A 369 -1.46 -32.56 2.28
C ILE A 369 -2.69 -33.44 2.05
N ASP A 370 -3.48 -33.25 0.98
CA ASP A 370 -4.78 -33.90 0.82
C ASP A 370 -4.71 -35.43 0.79
N SER A 371 -3.62 -35.99 0.27
CA SER A 371 -3.39 -37.44 0.24
C SER A 371 -2.81 -38.00 1.54
N HIS A 372 -2.47 -37.14 2.51
CA HIS A 372 -1.87 -37.54 3.77
C HIS A 372 -2.93 -38.02 4.78
N GLU A 373 -2.64 -39.08 5.55
CA GLU A 373 -3.57 -39.62 6.56
C GLU A 373 -3.92 -38.60 7.65
N MET A 374 -2.93 -37.82 8.09
CA MET A 374 -3.08 -36.71 9.04
C MET A 374 -3.54 -35.37 8.41
N SER A 375 -4.07 -35.36 7.18
CA SER A 375 -4.46 -34.13 6.48
C SER A 375 -5.39 -33.21 7.30
N GLN A 376 -6.37 -33.79 8.00
CA GLN A 376 -7.29 -33.03 8.86
C GLN A 376 -6.59 -32.45 10.10
N ILE A 377 -5.59 -33.14 10.65
CA ILE A 377 -4.76 -32.63 11.76
C ILE A 377 -3.96 -31.41 11.30
N PHE A 378 -3.35 -31.46 10.12
CA PHE A 378 -2.60 -30.33 9.59
C PHE A 378 -3.51 -29.13 9.35
N ARG A 379 -4.71 -29.35 8.78
CA ARG A 379 -5.74 -28.31 8.64
C ARG A 379 -6.13 -27.71 9.99
N LEU A 380 -6.29 -28.54 11.03
CA LEU A 380 -6.61 -28.07 12.39
C LEU A 380 -5.48 -27.20 12.97
N ARG A 381 -4.22 -27.59 12.82
CA ARG A 381 -3.06 -26.79 13.25
C ARG A 381 -3.08 -25.41 12.58
N VAL A 382 -3.25 -25.38 11.25
CA VAL A 382 -3.30 -24.14 10.45
C VAL A 382 -4.45 -23.24 10.90
N VAL A 383 -5.68 -23.78 11.01
CA VAL A 383 -6.85 -22.99 11.43
C VAL A 383 -6.63 -22.42 12.84
N THR A 384 -6.05 -23.19 13.75
CA THR A 384 -5.79 -22.75 15.13
C THR A 384 -4.80 -21.58 15.17
N VAL A 385 -3.72 -21.67 14.37
CA VAL A 385 -2.72 -20.60 14.26
C VAL A 385 -3.34 -19.31 13.70
N ILE A 386 -4.17 -19.42 12.67
CA ILE A 386 -4.80 -18.25 12.06
C ILE A 386 -5.87 -17.67 12.99
N GLU A 387 -6.63 -18.51 13.69
CA GLU A 387 -7.58 -18.06 14.72
C GLU A 387 -6.87 -17.25 15.82
N GLU A 388 -5.75 -17.74 16.33
CA GLU A 388 -4.94 -17.03 17.33
C GLU A 388 -4.38 -15.72 16.79
N LEU A 389 -3.82 -15.71 15.58
CA LEU A 389 -3.34 -14.49 14.92
C LEU A 389 -4.45 -13.43 14.82
N VAL A 390 -5.63 -13.82 14.34
CA VAL A 390 -6.78 -12.92 14.19
C VAL A 390 -7.24 -12.41 15.56
N GLY A 391 -7.37 -13.29 16.55
CA GLY A 391 -7.76 -12.93 17.91
C GLY A 391 -6.79 -11.95 18.56
N SER A 392 -5.48 -12.22 18.53
CA SER A 392 -4.45 -11.33 19.07
C SER A 392 -4.41 -9.98 18.36
N HIS A 393 -4.67 -9.94 17.05
CA HIS A 393 -4.73 -8.69 16.30
C HIS A 393 -5.93 -7.84 16.73
N MET A 394 -7.11 -8.44 16.91
CA MET A 394 -8.31 -7.76 17.42
C MET A 394 -8.09 -7.22 18.84
N GLU A 395 -7.51 -8.02 19.75
CA GLU A 395 -7.19 -7.58 21.11
C GLU A 395 -6.24 -6.38 21.12
N ARG A 396 -5.23 -6.38 20.22
CA ARG A 396 -4.33 -5.24 20.04
C ARG A 396 -5.10 -3.99 19.58
N MET A 397 -5.97 -4.11 18.57
CA MET A 397 -6.80 -3.00 18.09
C MET A 397 -7.64 -2.38 19.21
N GLU A 398 -8.27 -3.20 20.03
CA GLU A 398 -9.12 -2.76 21.14
C GLU A 398 -8.31 -2.06 22.24
N SER A 399 -7.14 -2.63 22.61
CA SER A 399 -6.28 -2.07 23.66
C SER A 399 -5.83 -0.64 23.35
N VAL A 400 -5.49 -0.38 22.08
CA VAL A 400 -5.03 0.92 21.58
C VAL A 400 -6.14 1.98 21.60
N THR A 401 -7.40 1.56 21.47
CA THR A 401 -8.56 2.45 21.52
C THR A 401 -9.20 2.57 22.91
N SER A 402 -8.53 2.08 23.95
CA SER A 402 -9.06 2.22 25.30
C SER A 402 -9.14 3.70 25.69
N PRO A 403 -10.18 4.15 26.42
CA PRO A 403 -10.30 5.54 26.86
C PRO A 403 -9.08 6.06 27.63
N ALA A 404 -8.37 5.15 28.32
CA ALA A 404 -7.15 5.46 29.04
C ALA A 404 -5.97 5.78 28.10
N GLU A 405 -5.81 4.99 27.03
CA GLU A 405 -4.76 5.23 26.03
C GLU A 405 -5.06 6.49 25.21
N GLU A 406 -6.33 6.73 24.84
CA GLU A 406 -6.72 7.95 24.14
C GLU A 406 -6.44 9.21 24.97
N GLU A 407 -6.82 9.22 26.25
CA GLU A 407 -6.54 10.34 27.15
C GLU A 407 -5.03 10.56 27.32
N LEU A 408 -4.26 9.47 27.42
CA LEU A 408 -2.81 9.55 27.49
C LEU A 408 -2.22 10.22 26.24
N LEU A 409 -2.60 9.77 25.04
CA LEU A 409 -2.10 10.34 23.78
C LEU A 409 -2.46 11.81 23.64
N ARG A 410 -3.70 12.20 23.99
CA ARG A 410 -4.16 13.60 23.97
C ARG A 410 -3.40 14.47 24.96
N SER A 411 -3.11 13.95 26.15
CA SER A 411 -2.35 14.70 27.18
C SER A 411 -0.90 14.98 26.76
N ILE A 412 -0.28 14.08 25.99
CA ILE A 412 1.13 14.21 25.56
C ILE A 412 1.24 15.08 24.31
N HIS A 413 0.33 14.91 23.35
CA HIS A 413 0.50 15.44 22.00
C HIS A 413 -0.54 16.49 21.57
N GLY A 414 -1.57 16.71 22.38
CA GLY A 414 -2.72 17.55 22.02
C GLY A 414 -3.79 16.79 21.23
N GLU A 415 -4.85 17.50 20.86
CA GLU A 415 -5.96 16.92 20.09
C GLU A 415 -5.55 16.72 18.62
N PRO A 416 -5.73 15.52 18.05
CA PRO A 416 -5.49 15.27 16.64
C PRO A 416 -6.50 16.03 15.76
N ARG A 417 -6.17 16.23 14.48
CA ARG A 417 -7.15 16.76 13.52
C ARG A 417 -8.37 15.84 13.44
N SER A 418 -9.57 16.44 13.41
CA SER A 418 -10.85 15.71 13.32
C SER A 418 -10.88 14.73 12.16
N ASP A 419 -10.32 15.12 11.03
CA ASP A 419 -10.34 14.33 9.81
C ASP A 419 -9.41 13.10 9.94
N CYS A 420 -8.27 13.23 10.63
CA CYS A 420 -7.36 12.11 10.90
C CYS A 420 -8.04 11.09 11.81
N LEU A 421 -8.72 11.57 12.86
CA LEU A 421 -9.51 10.73 13.76
C LEU A 421 -10.63 10.01 13.02
N ALA A 422 -11.38 10.71 12.18
CA ALA A 422 -12.45 10.14 11.38
C ALA A 422 -11.94 9.05 10.42
N MET A 423 -10.83 9.29 9.70
CA MET A 423 -10.23 8.30 8.80
C MET A 423 -9.69 7.09 9.54
N ALA A 424 -8.98 7.29 10.67
CA ALA A 424 -8.45 6.19 11.47
C ALA A 424 -9.56 5.31 12.05
N ASN A 425 -10.64 5.91 12.56
CA ASN A 425 -11.79 5.17 13.08
C ASN A 425 -12.53 4.44 11.96
N THR A 426 -12.75 5.09 10.81
CA THR A 426 -13.40 4.45 9.66
C THR A 426 -12.60 3.24 9.18
N LEU A 427 -11.27 3.35 9.08
CA LEU A 427 -10.42 2.21 8.72
C LEU A 427 -10.55 1.08 9.74
N ARG A 428 -10.46 1.42 11.03
CA ARG A 428 -10.56 0.47 12.13
C ARG A 428 -11.88 -0.29 12.11
N ASP A 429 -13.00 0.41 11.92
CA ASP A 429 -14.33 -0.20 11.88
C ASP A 429 -14.45 -1.20 10.71
N ILE A 430 -13.90 -0.84 9.54
CA ILE A 430 -13.86 -1.73 8.37
C ILE A 430 -13.01 -2.97 8.65
N GLU A 431 -11.79 -2.79 9.15
CA GLU A 431 -10.85 -3.89 9.42
C GLU A 431 -11.36 -4.81 10.54
N TYR A 432 -11.89 -4.23 11.62
CA TYR A 432 -12.48 -5.00 12.72
C TYR A 432 -13.66 -5.85 12.25
N GLY A 433 -14.53 -5.31 11.39
CA GLY A 433 -15.63 -6.08 10.81
C GLY A 433 -15.17 -7.26 9.93
N ILE A 434 -14.05 -7.12 9.22
CA ILE A 434 -13.44 -8.23 8.46
C ILE A 434 -12.90 -9.29 9.41
N LEU A 435 -12.18 -8.87 10.45
CA LEU A 435 -11.56 -9.76 11.43
C LEU A 435 -12.60 -10.52 12.26
N GLU A 436 -13.66 -9.84 12.68
CA GLU A 436 -14.76 -10.46 13.43
C GLU A 436 -15.43 -11.58 12.62
N ALA A 437 -15.73 -11.31 11.34
CA ALA A 437 -16.29 -12.31 10.44
C ALA A 437 -15.33 -13.48 10.21
N ALA A 438 -14.03 -13.20 10.02
CA ALA A 438 -13.00 -14.22 9.85
C ALA A 438 -12.84 -15.09 11.10
N LEU A 439 -12.85 -14.49 12.29
CA LEU A 439 -12.76 -15.20 13.57
C LEU A 439 -13.95 -16.13 13.77
N GLY A 440 -15.17 -15.67 13.43
CA GLY A 440 -16.36 -16.51 13.42
C GLY A 440 -16.20 -17.73 12.52
N ARG A 441 -15.74 -17.51 11.28
CA ARG A 441 -15.51 -18.60 10.31
C ARG A 441 -14.43 -19.59 10.76
N LEU A 442 -13.33 -19.10 11.31
CA LEU A 442 -12.22 -19.92 11.81
C LEU A 442 -12.68 -20.81 12.98
N ARG A 443 -13.48 -20.27 13.90
CA ARG A 443 -14.05 -21.03 15.02
C ARG A 443 -14.98 -22.15 14.55
N GLU A 444 -15.81 -21.89 13.54
CA GLU A 444 -16.65 -22.91 12.92
C GLU A 444 -15.82 -24.01 12.26
N GLN A 445 -14.81 -23.64 11.46
CA GLN A 445 -13.91 -24.58 10.80
C GLN A 445 -13.16 -25.44 11.83
N LYS A 446 -12.67 -24.83 12.90
CA LYS A 446 -12.01 -25.54 14.00
C LYS A 446 -12.96 -26.52 14.69
N ALA A 447 -14.20 -26.12 14.98
CA ALA A 447 -15.19 -27.01 15.58
C ALA A 447 -15.54 -28.19 14.65
N GLN A 448 -15.64 -27.96 13.34
CA GLN A 448 -15.85 -29.02 12.34
C GLN A 448 -14.67 -30.00 12.31
N LEU A 449 -13.44 -29.49 12.33
CA LEU A 449 -12.23 -30.33 12.34
C LEU A 449 -12.09 -31.12 13.64
N LEU A 450 -12.40 -30.53 14.80
CA LEU A 450 -12.38 -31.24 16.09
C LEU A 450 -13.43 -32.35 16.18
N ALA A 451 -14.55 -32.22 15.45
CA ALA A 451 -15.59 -33.25 15.36
C ALA A 451 -15.27 -34.37 14.35
N ASP A 452 -14.23 -34.21 13.52
CA ASP A 452 -13.80 -35.22 12.57
C ASP A 452 -13.24 -36.45 13.30
N GLU A 453 -13.66 -37.64 12.86
CA GLU A 453 -13.31 -38.90 13.52
C GLU A 453 -11.79 -39.15 13.56
N SER A 454 -11.06 -38.77 12.49
CA SER A 454 -9.61 -38.94 12.42
C SER A 454 -8.89 -38.05 13.43
N VAL A 455 -9.41 -36.84 13.63
CA VAL A 455 -8.87 -35.85 14.57
C VAL A 455 -9.13 -36.27 16.00
N ALA A 456 -10.37 -36.66 16.31
CA ALA A 456 -10.75 -37.11 17.64
C ALA A 456 -9.95 -38.36 18.08
N ALA A 457 -9.74 -39.32 17.17
CA ALA A 457 -8.94 -40.51 17.44
C ALA A 457 -7.46 -40.17 17.72
N TYR A 458 -6.86 -39.29 16.92
CA TYR A 458 -5.48 -38.85 17.12
C TYR A 458 -5.28 -38.17 18.47
N LEU A 459 -6.16 -37.21 18.82
CA LEU A 459 -6.07 -36.48 20.09
C LEU A 459 -6.27 -37.39 21.30
N GLY A 460 -7.23 -38.33 21.23
CA GLY A 460 -7.43 -39.33 22.28
C GLY A 460 -6.19 -40.20 22.53
N SER A 461 -5.52 -40.64 21.46
CA SER A 461 -4.28 -41.43 21.58
C SER A 461 -3.13 -40.65 22.25
N MET A 462 -3.04 -39.33 22.01
CA MET A 462 -2.05 -38.49 22.68
C MET A 462 -2.34 -38.27 24.17
N GLU A 463 -3.61 -38.14 24.56
CA GLU A 463 -4.00 -38.03 25.97
C GLU A 463 -3.70 -39.32 26.73
N ASP A 464 -3.97 -40.48 26.14
CA ASP A 464 -3.63 -41.78 26.72
C ASP A 464 -2.12 -41.94 26.89
N THR A 465 -1.33 -41.57 25.88
CA THR A 465 0.14 -41.65 25.93
C THR A 465 0.74 -40.70 26.98
N ARG A 466 0.13 -39.53 27.20
CA ARG A 466 0.55 -38.58 28.25
C ARG A 466 0.16 -39.06 29.65
N ASN A 467 -1.00 -39.69 29.80
CA ASN A 467 -1.44 -40.24 31.09
C ASN A 467 -0.61 -41.45 31.52
N GLU A 468 -0.10 -42.25 30.58
CA GLU A 468 0.83 -43.36 30.88
C GLU A 468 2.24 -42.91 31.31
N GLN A 469 2.62 -41.65 31.03
CA GLN A 469 3.94 -41.09 31.39
C GLN A 469 3.97 -40.37 32.75
N VAL A 470 2.84 -40.25 33.46
CA VAL A 470 2.83 -39.74 34.84
C VAL A 470 3.06 -40.92 35.80
N PRO A 471 4.20 -41.02 36.51
CA PRO A 471 4.43 -42.12 37.44
C PRO A 471 3.42 -42.04 38.59
N SER A 472 2.69 -43.13 38.83
CA SER A 472 1.92 -43.32 40.07
C SER A 472 2.87 -43.14 41.26
N GLU A 473 2.60 -42.14 42.11
CA GLU A 473 3.29 -41.99 43.39
C GLU A 473 3.30 -43.33 44.12
N THR A 474 4.50 -43.83 44.35
CA THR A 474 4.76 -45.00 45.19
C THR A 474 4.15 -44.75 46.56
N THR A 475 3.16 -45.56 46.90
CA THR A 475 2.65 -45.77 48.26
C THR A 475 3.83 -45.94 49.22
N ASN A 476 3.99 -44.99 50.13
CA ASN A 476 4.92 -45.10 51.26
C ASN A 476 4.55 -46.35 52.09
N GLU A 477 5.41 -47.37 52.02
CA GLU A 477 5.44 -48.41 53.04
C GLU A 477 5.87 -47.78 54.36
N GLU A 478 5.04 -48.00 55.39
CA GLU A 478 5.40 -47.76 56.78
C GLU A 478 6.65 -48.59 57.14
N ALA A 479 7.75 -47.93 57.47
CA ALA A 479 8.86 -48.54 58.18
C ALA A 479 8.94 -47.96 59.58
N ASP A 480 8.29 -48.67 60.50
CA ASP A 480 8.58 -48.69 61.93
C ASP A 480 10.02 -49.19 62.17
N PHE A 481 10.77 -48.52 63.07
CA PHE A 481 11.59 -49.08 64.16
C PHE A 481 12.78 -48.17 64.57
N SER A 482 12.67 -47.73 65.84
CA SER A 482 13.72 -47.43 66.86
C SER A 482 14.61 -46.19 66.72
#